data_AF-A0A9W6N558-F1
#
_entry.id   AF-A0A9W6N558-F1
#
_cell.length_a   1.000
_cell.length_b   1.000
_cell.length_c   1.000
_cell.angle_alpha   90.00
_cell.angle_beta   90.00
_cell.angle_gamma   90.00
#
_symmetry.space_group_name_H-M   'P 1'
#
loop_
_entity.id
_entity.type
_entity.pdbx_description
1 polymer ?
#
loop_
_entity_poly.entity_id
_entity_poly.type
_entity_poly.pdbx_seq_one_letter_code
_entity_poly.pdbx_strand_id
1 'polypeptide(L)'
;MASKRDKPIDWQGIERDFIAGVMSVREMARWYGVDEKAIRKKAQQSGWIRKQAAPHLRADRARPIEPSEIIPPASENPEALADRGRTIATRLMDELESVTAHIGEIEDMICAEESDPRRRQALLKAVSLGERTQTLKNLSAAVKTLNETAAPAGKKAQRQASAERAAGSGGKYAPPPPPRLVVDNH
;
A
#
# COMPACT_ATOMS: atom_id res chain seq x y z
N MET A 1 -15.59 46.86 2.92
CA MET A 1 -16.14 45.54 3.31
C MET A 1 -16.74 44.90 2.07
N ALA A 2 -16.12 43.83 1.54
CA ALA A 2 -16.58 43.19 0.31
C ALA A 2 -17.79 42.30 0.61
N SER A 3 -18.95 42.65 0.05
CA SER A 3 -20.18 41.85 0.15
C SER A 3 -19.97 40.50 -0.53
N LYS A 4 -20.13 39.41 0.23
CA LYS A 4 -20.05 38.04 -0.25
C LYS A 4 -21.19 37.83 -1.23
N ARG A 5 -20.89 37.77 -2.53
CA ARG A 5 -21.88 37.46 -3.57
C ARG A 5 -22.54 36.13 -3.20
N ASP A 6 -23.83 36.16 -2.91
CA ASP A 6 -24.61 34.99 -2.55
C ASP A 6 -24.67 34.05 -3.77
N LYS A 7 -23.86 32.99 -3.75
CA LYS A 7 -24.02 31.88 -4.69
C LYS A 7 -25.39 31.25 -4.41
N PRO A 8 -26.19 30.94 -5.44
CA PRO A 8 -27.46 30.25 -5.24
C PRO A 8 -27.20 28.91 -4.54
N ILE A 9 -27.80 28.73 -3.38
CA ILE A 9 -27.68 27.49 -2.60
C ILE A 9 -28.47 26.40 -3.32
N ASP A 10 -27.82 25.27 -3.63
CA ASP A 10 -28.47 24.09 -4.21
C ASP A 10 -29.29 23.35 -3.15
N TRP A 11 -30.52 23.82 -2.93
CA TRP A 11 -31.44 23.20 -1.98
C TRP A 11 -31.94 21.82 -2.40
N GLN A 12 -32.02 21.55 -3.71
CA GLN A 12 -32.48 20.26 -4.24
C GLN A 12 -31.42 19.17 -4.03
N GLY A 13 -30.13 19.51 -4.18
CA GLY A 13 -29.02 18.62 -3.83
C GLY A 13 -29.02 18.24 -2.35
N ILE A 14 -29.14 19.25 -1.48
CA ILE A 14 -29.18 19.07 -0.03
C ILE A 14 -30.38 18.21 0.39
N GLU A 15 -31.56 18.43 -0.20
CA GLU A 15 -32.77 17.64 0.07
C GLU A 15 -32.56 16.15 -0.20
N ARG A 16 -32.02 15.82 -1.37
CA ARG A 16 -31.77 14.44 -1.80
C ARG A 16 -30.84 13.71 -0.84
N ASP A 17 -29.74 14.35 -0.47
CA ASP A 17 -28.73 13.76 0.41
C ASP A 17 -29.21 13.68 1.86
N PHE A 18 -30.03 14.65 2.29
CA PHE A 18 -30.67 14.65 3.59
C PHE A 18 -31.69 13.51 3.72
N ILE A 19 -32.52 13.29 2.69
CA ILE A 19 -33.49 12.18 2.65
C ILE A 19 -32.76 10.83 2.56
N ALA A 20 -31.69 10.75 1.75
CA ALA A 20 -30.89 9.52 1.60
C ALA A 20 -30.24 9.10 2.93
N GLY A 21 -29.89 10.05 3.80
CA GLY A 21 -29.40 9.79 5.15
C GLY A 21 -27.98 9.24 5.22
N VAL A 22 -27.31 9.01 4.08
CA VAL A 22 -25.98 8.39 3.92
C VAL A 22 -24.85 9.21 4.55
N MET A 23 -24.97 10.55 4.57
CA MET A 23 -23.97 11.47 5.12
C MET A 23 -24.51 12.31 6.27
N SER A 24 -23.68 12.65 7.24
CA SER A 24 -24.11 13.49 8.38
C SER A 24 -24.46 14.91 7.93
N VAL A 25 -25.31 15.62 8.69
CA VAL A 25 -25.69 17.01 8.37
C VAL A 25 -24.49 17.95 8.34
N ARG A 26 -23.48 17.67 9.17
CA ARG A 26 -22.20 18.38 9.21
C ARG A 26 -21.36 18.15 7.95
N GLU A 27 -21.38 16.94 7.38
CA GLU A 27 -20.69 16.66 6.12
C GLU A 27 -21.41 17.33 4.94
N MET A 28 -22.74 17.28 4.88
CA MET A 28 -23.53 18.02 3.89
C MET A 28 -23.22 19.53 3.93
N ALA A 29 -23.18 20.12 5.13
CA ALA A 29 -22.82 21.53 5.32
C ALA A 29 -21.45 21.88 4.72
N ARG A 30 -20.45 21.02 4.89
CA ARG A 30 -19.10 21.21 4.33
C ARG A 30 -19.08 21.09 2.81
N TRP A 31 -19.75 20.08 2.26
CA TRP A 31 -19.79 19.82 0.82
C TRP A 31 -20.52 20.91 0.04
N TYR A 32 -21.68 21.33 0.53
CA TYR A 32 -22.50 22.36 -0.12
C TYR A 32 -22.08 23.80 0.27
N GLY A 33 -21.15 23.96 1.23
CA GLY A 33 -20.68 25.28 1.68
C GLY A 33 -21.75 26.09 2.42
N VAL A 34 -22.68 25.41 3.11
CA VAL A 34 -23.84 25.98 3.81
C VAL A 34 -23.71 25.71 5.30
N ASP A 35 -24.26 26.59 6.15
CA ASP A 35 -24.31 26.34 7.58
C ASP A 35 -25.20 25.15 7.94
N GLU A 36 -24.72 24.27 8.83
CA GLU A 36 -25.48 23.12 9.32
C GLU A 36 -26.85 23.52 9.89
N LYS A 37 -26.91 24.67 10.57
CA LYS A 37 -28.16 25.25 11.11
C LYS A 37 -29.14 25.62 9.99
N ALA A 38 -28.67 26.10 8.85
CA ALA A 38 -29.52 26.46 7.71
C ALA A 38 -30.14 25.21 7.07
N ILE A 39 -29.38 24.11 6.96
CA ILE A 39 -29.89 22.81 6.47
C ILE A 39 -30.98 22.27 7.40
N ARG A 40 -30.76 22.27 8.71
CA ARG A 40 -31.78 21.80 9.68
C ARG A 40 -33.04 22.66 9.67
N LYS A 41 -32.89 23.99 9.60
CA LYS A 41 -34.03 24.92 9.51
C LYS A 41 -34.83 24.70 8.24
N LYS A 42 -34.16 24.50 7.11
CA LYS A 42 -34.81 24.20 5.82
C LYS A 42 -35.53 22.86 5.86
N ALA A 43 -34.90 21.82 6.41
CA ALA A 43 -35.51 20.51 6.58
C ALA A 43 -36.80 20.56 7.40
N GLN A 44 -36.82 21.33 8.49
CA GLN A 44 -38.03 21.53 9.30
C GLN A 44 -39.13 22.30 8.56
N GLN A 45 -38.76 23.34 7.81
CA GLN A 45 -39.71 24.14 7.01
C GLN A 45 -40.32 23.38 5.84
N SER A 46 -39.53 22.50 5.22
CA SER A 46 -39.91 21.72 4.04
C SER A 46 -40.38 20.30 4.37
N GLY A 47 -40.41 19.93 5.66
CA GLY A 47 -40.88 18.62 6.11
C GLY A 47 -40.01 17.45 5.66
N TRP A 48 -38.70 17.65 5.47
CA TRP A 48 -37.80 16.60 5.02
C TRP A 48 -37.65 15.50 6.08
N ILE A 49 -38.01 14.28 5.69
CA ILE A 49 -37.87 13.10 6.54
C ILE A 49 -36.58 12.39 6.15
N ARG A 50 -35.58 12.46 7.04
CA ARG A 50 -34.32 11.76 6.85
C ARG A 50 -34.52 10.26 7.08
N LYS A 51 -34.17 9.42 6.10
CA LYS A 51 -34.04 7.98 6.34
C LYS A 51 -33.00 7.80 7.43
N GLN A 52 -33.36 7.07 8.48
CA GLN A 52 -32.38 6.65 9.48
C GLN A 52 -31.32 5.87 8.70
N ALA A 53 -30.09 6.37 8.67
CA ALA A 53 -28.99 5.54 8.24
C ALA A 53 -29.08 4.28 9.09
N ALA A 54 -28.93 3.10 8.46
CA ALA A 54 -28.58 1.91 9.22
C ALA A 54 -27.52 2.34 10.24
N PRO A 55 -27.69 2.00 11.53
CA PRO A 55 -26.78 2.47 12.58
C PRO A 55 -25.41 2.34 11.98
N HIS A 56 -24.67 3.46 11.92
CA HIS A 56 -23.30 3.45 11.48
C HIS A 56 -22.74 2.19 12.12
N LEU A 57 -22.20 1.27 11.32
CA LEU A 57 -21.36 0.23 11.86
C LEU A 57 -20.30 1.03 12.63
N ARG A 58 -20.57 1.36 13.90
CA ARG A 58 -19.60 1.42 14.96
C ARG A 58 -18.92 0.12 14.68
N ALA A 59 -17.73 0.25 14.09
CA ALA A 59 -16.96 -0.86 13.60
C ALA A 59 -17.24 -2.01 14.53
N ASP A 60 -17.76 -3.10 13.98
CA ASP A 60 -18.05 -4.34 14.68
C ASP A 60 -16.69 -4.85 15.18
N ARG A 61 -16.11 -4.15 16.16
CA ARG A 61 -14.85 -4.42 16.84
C ARG A 61 -15.06 -5.52 17.88
N ALA A 62 -16.21 -6.18 17.84
CA ALA A 62 -16.59 -7.21 18.78
C ALA A 62 -17.42 -8.34 18.13
N ARG A 63 -17.35 -8.55 16.80
CA ARG A 63 -17.48 -9.94 16.34
C ARG A 63 -16.16 -10.63 16.64
N PRO A 64 -16.13 -11.70 17.44
CA PRO A 64 -15.03 -12.63 17.37
C PRO A 64 -14.87 -13.00 15.90
N ILE A 65 -13.76 -12.55 15.32
CA ILE A 65 -13.27 -13.14 14.09
C ILE A 65 -12.95 -14.56 14.54
N GLU A 66 -13.83 -15.52 14.26
CA GLU A 66 -13.44 -16.93 14.28
C GLU A 66 -12.16 -16.96 13.46
N PRO A 67 -11.01 -17.40 14.03
CA PRO A 67 -9.80 -17.49 13.27
C PRO A 67 -10.12 -18.35 12.06
N SER A 68 -10.31 -17.71 10.90
CA SER A 68 -10.18 -18.43 9.65
C SER A 68 -8.80 -19.03 9.76
N GLU A 69 -8.76 -20.35 9.77
CA GLU A 69 -7.52 -21.10 9.71
C GLU A 69 -6.76 -20.46 8.56
N ILE A 70 -5.74 -19.68 8.90
CA ILE A 70 -4.89 -19.02 7.92
C ILE A 70 -4.19 -20.22 7.31
N ILE A 71 -4.78 -20.79 6.26
CA ILE A 71 -4.10 -21.77 5.43
C ILE A 71 -2.91 -20.96 4.93
N PRO A 72 -1.69 -21.21 5.42
CA PRO A 72 -0.54 -20.51 4.87
C PRO A 72 -0.58 -20.80 3.37
N PRO A 73 -0.46 -19.78 2.50
CA PRO A 73 -0.35 -20.06 1.08
C PRO A 73 0.75 -21.10 0.94
N ALA A 74 0.42 -22.23 0.29
CA ALA A 74 1.31 -23.39 0.15
C ALA A 74 2.72 -22.85 -0.10
N SER A 75 3.62 -23.05 0.87
CA SER A 75 4.85 -22.26 1.05
C SER A 75 5.44 -21.86 -0.30
N GLU A 76 5.13 -20.65 -0.78
CA GLU A 76 5.66 -20.23 -2.06
C GLU A 76 7.18 -20.22 -1.90
N ASN A 77 7.87 -20.96 -2.78
CA ASN A 77 9.32 -21.05 -2.73
C ASN A 77 9.87 -19.60 -2.68
N PRO A 78 10.63 -19.19 -1.65
CA PRO A 78 11.13 -17.82 -1.51
C PRO A 78 11.90 -17.36 -2.74
N GLU A 79 12.51 -18.29 -3.47
CA GLU A 79 13.17 -18.05 -4.75
C GLU A 79 12.17 -17.64 -5.85
N ALA A 80 11.05 -18.36 -5.99
CA ALA A 80 9.99 -18.05 -6.95
C ALA A 80 9.33 -16.70 -6.66
N LEU A 81 9.13 -16.37 -5.38
CA LEU A 81 8.63 -15.06 -4.98
C LEU A 81 9.63 -13.95 -5.34
N ALA A 82 10.93 -14.19 -5.13
CA ALA A 82 11.96 -13.24 -5.48
C ALA A 82 12.05 -13.01 -7.01
N ASP A 83 11.94 -14.08 -7.81
CA ASP A 83 11.92 -14.00 -9.28
C ASP A 83 10.73 -13.22 -9.81
N ARG A 84 9.55 -13.46 -9.23
CA ARG A 84 8.35 -12.69 -9.54
C ARG A 84 8.54 -11.21 -9.19
N GLY A 85 9.13 -10.92 -8.02
CA GLY A 85 9.45 -9.56 -7.59
C GLY A 85 10.39 -8.85 -8.57
N ARG A 86 11.45 -9.53 -9.04
CA ARG A 86 12.38 -8.97 -10.04
C ARG A 86 11.68 -8.67 -11.34
N THR A 87 10.84 -9.58 -11.83
CA THR A 87 10.08 -9.41 -13.07
C THR A 87 9.19 -8.17 -13.00
N ILE A 88 8.50 -7.97 -11.87
CA ILE A 88 7.67 -6.77 -11.66
C ILE A 88 8.54 -5.52 -11.63
N ALA A 89 9.66 -5.54 -10.91
CA ALA A 89 10.54 -4.38 -10.80
C ALA A 89 11.13 -3.97 -12.17
N THR A 90 11.53 -4.91 -13.02
CA THR A 90 12.00 -4.62 -14.39
C THR A 90 10.91 -3.95 -15.22
N ARG A 91 9.69 -4.51 -15.23
CA ARG A 91 8.57 -3.90 -15.97
C ARG A 91 8.26 -2.47 -15.50
N LEU A 92 8.34 -2.22 -14.20
CA LEU A 92 8.14 -0.88 -13.65
C LEU A 92 9.28 0.08 -14.01
N MET A 93 10.51 -0.40 -14.18
CA MET A 93 11.60 0.41 -14.71
C MET A 93 11.39 0.76 -16.18
N ASP A 94 10.95 -0.20 -17.00
CA ASP A 94 10.62 0.02 -18.42
C ASP A 94 9.48 1.04 -18.57
N GLU A 95 8.44 0.94 -17.75
CA GLU A 95 7.35 1.91 -17.71
C GLU A 95 7.84 3.31 -17.30
N LEU A 96 8.73 3.37 -16.29
CA LEU A 96 9.31 4.64 -15.85
C LEU A 96 10.17 5.29 -16.94
N GLU A 97 10.89 4.49 -17.73
CA GLU A 97 11.61 4.95 -18.92
C GLU A 97 10.66 5.51 -19.97
N SER A 98 9.59 4.78 -20.31
CA SER A 98 8.57 5.22 -21.27
C SER A 98 7.90 6.53 -20.85
N VAL A 99 7.47 6.64 -19.59
CA VAL A 99 6.86 7.87 -19.05
C VAL A 99 7.86 9.02 -19.06
N THR A 100 9.14 8.75 -18.80
CA THR A 100 10.19 9.77 -18.85
C THR A 100 10.43 10.29 -20.27
N ALA A 101 10.31 9.43 -21.29
CA ALA A 101 10.44 9.82 -22.69
C ALA A 101 9.31 10.75 -23.15
N HIS A 102 8.09 10.57 -22.62
CA HIS A 102 6.90 11.35 -22.98
C HIS A 102 6.55 12.45 -21.97
N ILE A 103 7.47 12.81 -21.07
CA ILE A 103 7.15 13.75 -19.99
C ILE A 103 6.66 15.11 -20.49
N GLY A 104 7.27 15.64 -21.56
CA GLY A 104 6.86 16.93 -22.11
C GLY A 104 5.43 16.91 -22.62
N GLU A 105 5.06 15.86 -23.36
CA GLU A 105 3.68 15.67 -23.86
C GLU A 105 2.68 15.55 -22.70
N ILE A 106 3.04 14.85 -21.62
CA ILE A 106 2.21 14.72 -20.43
C ILE A 106 2.04 16.06 -19.72
N GLU A 107 3.12 16.85 -19.59
CA GLU A 107 3.07 18.19 -19.01
C GLU A 107 2.19 19.13 -19.84
N ASP A 108 2.31 19.07 -21.18
CA ASP A 108 1.49 19.85 -22.10
C ASP A 108 0.01 19.47 -22.01
N MET A 109 -0.32 18.16 -21.98
CA MET A 109 -1.69 17.68 -21.78
C MET A 109 -2.26 18.13 -20.43
N ILE A 110 -1.49 18.06 -19.35
CA ILE A 110 -1.90 18.55 -18.03
C ILE A 110 -2.20 20.06 -18.09
N CYS A 111 -1.38 20.82 -18.80
CA CYS A 111 -1.58 22.26 -18.93
C CYS A 111 -2.79 22.63 -19.78
N ALA A 112 -3.08 21.86 -20.83
CA ALA A 112 -4.22 22.07 -21.71
C ALA A 112 -5.56 21.70 -21.07
N GLU A 113 -5.62 20.57 -20.35
CA GLU A 113 -6.89 19.98 -19.88
C GLU A 113 -7.26 20.39 -18.45
N GLU A 114 -6.29 20.67 -17.58
CA GLU A 114 -6.58 21.01 -16.18
C GLU A 114 -6.68 22.53 -15.97
N SER A 115 -7.93 23.00 -15.86
CA SER A 115 -8.26 24.40 -15.64
C SER A 115 -7.97 24.87 -14.21
N ASP A 116 -8.13 23.99 -13.20
CA ASP A 116 -7.88 24.38 -11.81
C ASP A 116 -6.37 24.48 -11.53
N PRO A 117 -5.86 25.66 -11.12
CA PRO A 117 -4.42 25.88 -10.99
C PRO A 117 -3.78 25.03 -9.89
N ARG A 118 -4.53 24.67 -8.84
CA ARG A 118 -3.99 23.85 -7.75
C ARG A 118 -3.90 22.39 -8.17
N ARG A 119 -4.93 21.87 -8.83
CA ARG A 119 -4.92 20.51 -9.38
C ARG A 119 -3.85 20.36 -10.45
N ARG A 120 -3.72 21.34 -11.35
CA ARG A 120 -2.66 21.36 -12.38
C ARG A 120 -1.27 21.28 -11.75
N GLN A 121 -1.00 22.11 -10.74
CA GLN A 121 0.28 22.10 -10.04
C GLN A 121 0.55 20.75 -9.34
N ALA A 122 -0.47 20.14 -8.74
CA ALA A 122 -0.34 18.82 -8.12
C ALA A 122 -0.02 17.72 -9.15
N LEU A 123 -0.65 17.75 -10.32
CA LEU A 123 -0.38 16.82 -11.42
C LEU A 123 1.04 16.99 -11.97
N LEU A 124 1.47 18.22 -12.26
CA LEU A 124 2.83 18.53 -12.69
C LEU A 124 3.87 18.07 -11.65
N LYS A 125 3.58 18.27 -10.37
CA LYS A 125 4.44 17.80 -9.29
C LYS A 125 4.53 16.27 -9.26
N ALA A 126 3.43 15.56 -9.45
CA ALA A 126 3.39 14.10 -9.46
C ALA A 126 4.22 13.49 -10.59
N VAL A 127 4.27 14.15 -11.76
CA VAL A 127 5.06 13.68 -12.89
C VAL A 127 6.49 14.23 -12.89
N SER A 128 6.87 15.10 -11.95
CA SER A 128 8.17 15.78 -11.94
C SER A 128 9.39 14.85 -11.89
N LEU A 129 10.55 15.33 -12.35
CA LEU A 129 11.82 14.58 -12.32
C LEU A 129 12.16 14.08 -10.90
N GLY A 130 11.85 14.87 -9.87
CA GLY A 130 12.08 14.47 -8.48
C GLY A 130 11.30 13.23 -8.08
N GLU A 131 10.01 13.16 -8.43
CA GLU A 131 9.18 11.98 -8.15
C GLU A 131 9.64 10.77 -8.96
N ARG A 132 9.97 10.94 -10.26
CA ARG A 132 10.48 9.86 -11.10
C ARG A 132 11.80 9.29 -10.58
N THR A 133 12.72 10.16 -10.16
CA THR A 133 14.00 9.76 -9.56
C THR A 133 13.80 9.01 -8.24
N GLN A 134 12.85 9.45 -7.42
CA GLN A 134 12.51 8.78 -6.17
C GLN A 134 11.90 7.38 -6.42
N THR A 135 11.04 7.25 -7.43
CA THR A 135 10.51 5.94 -7.87
C THR A 135 11.64 5.02 -8.32
N LEU A 136 12.57 5.49 -9.16
CA LEU A 136 13.74 4.71 -9.59
C LEU A 136 14.58 4.23 -8.40
N LYS A 137 14.84 5.10 -7.42
CA LYS A 137 15.58 4.76 -6.20
C LYS A 137 14.85 3.66 -5.40
N ASN A 138 13.53 3.77 -5.25
CA ASN A 138 12.72 2.79 -4.55
C ASN A 138 12.73 1.43 -5.26
N LEU A 139 12.57 1.42 -6.59
CA LEU A 139 12.68 0.20 -7.41
C LEU A 139 14.06 -0.44 -7.30
N SER A 140 15.12 0.36 -7.35
CA SER A 140 16.50 -0.11 -7.19
C SER A 140 16.74 -0.75 -5.82
N ALA A 141 16.19 -0.14 -4.76
CA ALA A 141 16.25 -0.71 -3.41
C ALA A 141 15.47 -2.02 -3.31
N ALA A 142 14.28 -2.11 -3.92
CA ALA A 142 13.48 -3.33 -3.94
C ALA A 142 14.23 -4.47 -4.66
N VAL A 143 14.82 -4.21 -5.83
CA VAL A 143 15.63 -5.20 -6.57
C VAL A 143 16.81 -5.68 -5.74
N LYS A 144 17.52 -4.77 -5.04
CA LYS A 144 18.61 -5.13 -4.13
C LYS A 144 18.13 -6.09 -3.03
N THR A 145 17.03 -5.78 -2.36
CA THR A 145 16.45 -6.64 -1.31
C THR A 145 16.04 -8.00 -1.87
N LEU A 146 15.44 -8.06 -3.06
CA LEU A 146 15.07 -9.32 -3.70
C LEU A 146 16.32 -10.17 -4.05
N ASN A 147 17.40 -9.54 -4.49
CA ASN A 147 18.67 -10.22 -4.76
C ASN A 147 19.34 -10.75 -3.49
N GLU A 148 19.28 -10.00 -2.39
CA GLU A 148 19.77 -10.46 -1.09
C GLU A 148 18.93 -11.62 -0.52
N THR A 149 17.61 -11.63 -0.80
CA THR A 149 16.68 -12.63 -0.28
C THR A 149 16.76 -13.97 -1.02
N ALA A 150 17.03 -13.96 -2.32
CA ALA A 150 17.25 -15.21 -3.08
C ALA A 150 18.70 -15.70 -3.08
N ALA A 151 19.65 -14.93 -2.53
CA ALA A 151 21.01 -15.43 -2.34
C ALA A 151 20.95 -16.67 -1.44
N PRO A 152 21.32 -17.85 -1.93
CA PRO A 152 20.90 -19.13 -1.34
C PRO A 152 21.62 -19.34 -0.03
N ALA A 153 20.99 -19.02 1.10
CA ALA A 153 21.52 -19.26 2.43
C ALA A 153 23.05 -19.00 2.52
N GLY A 154 23.62 -18.04 1.75
CA GLY A 154 25.00 -18.20 1.29
C GLY A 154 25.96 -18.18 2.46
N LYS A 155 25.68 -17.31 3.42
CA LYS A 155 26.38 -17.27 4.70
C LYS A 155 26.10 -18.48 5.59
N LYS A 156 24.89 -19.04 5.59
CA LYS A 156 24.52 -20.21 6.40
C LYS A 156 25.08 -21.51 5.81
N ALA A 157 24.91 -21.76 4.52
CA ALA A 157 25.52 -22.86 3.77
C ALA A 157 27.05 -22.76 3.73
N GLN A 158 27.64 -21.57 3.59
CA GLN A 158 29.09 -21.38 3.66
C GLN A 158 29.63 -21.58 5.09
N ARG A 159 28.90 -21.14 6.14
CA ARG A 159 29.25 -21.45 7.54
C ARG A 159 29.14 -22.94 7.82
N GLN A 160 28.09 -23.60 7.32
CA GLN A 160 27.88 -25.04 7.42
C GLN A 160 29.03 -25.81 6.74
N ALA A 161 29.33 -25.50 5.47
CA ALA A 161 30.42 -26.12 4.72
C ALA A 161 31.80 -25.85 5.34
N SER A 162 32.00 -24.67 5.95
CA SER A 162 33.23 -24.35 6.69
C SER A 162 33.35 -25.17 7.98
N ALA A 163 32.24 -25.33 8.71
CA ALA A 163 32.18 -26.14 9.92
C ALA A 163 32.38 -27.64 9.61
N GLU A 164 31.76 -28.15 8.54
CA GLU A 164 31.92 -29.53 8.07
C GLU A 164 33.34 -29.82 7.59
N ARG A 165 33.99 -28.89 6.88
CA ARG A 165 35.43 -29.02 6.56
C ARG A 165 36.32 -29.04 7.80
N ALA A 166 36.04 -28.18 8.77
CA ALA A 166 36.80 -28.12 10.02
C ALA A 166 36.61 -29.38 10.89
N ALA A 167 35.44 -30.03 10.82
CA ALA A 167 35.14 -31.28 11.52
C ALA A 167 35.68 -32.53 10.80
N GLY A 168 35.75 -32.52 9.46
CA GLY A 168 36.24 -33.65 8.65
C GLY A 168 37.75 -33.73 8.49
N SER A 169 38.47 -32.59 8.51
CA SER A 169 39.91 -32.62 8.69
C SER A 169 40.18 -32.94 10.17
N GLY A 170 41.01 -33.93 10.48
CA GLY A 170 41.36 -34.39 11.84
C GLY A 170 42.06 -33.36 12.74
N GLY A 171 41.65 -32.10 12.69
CA GLY A 171 42.05 -31.04 13.58
C GLY A 171 41.44 -31.21 14.96
N LYS A 172 41.87 -30.33 15.86
CA LYS A 172 41.62 -30.28 17.32
C LYS A 172 40.18 -30.47 17.83
N TYR A 173 39.16 -30.57 16.98
CA TYR A 173 37.75 -30.76 17.33
C TYR A 173 37.09 -31.98 16.68
N ALA A 174 37.86 -32.86 16.03
CA ALA A 174 37.32 -34.10 15.47
C ALA A 174 36.77 -35.03 16.58
N PRO A 175 35.64 -35.72 16.35
CA PRO A 175 35.07 -36.66 17.33
C PRO A 175 36.03 -37.84 17.57
N PRO A 176 36.19 -38.31 18.82
CA PRO A 176 37.09 -39.42 19.14
C PRO A 176 36.60 -40.73 18.51
N PRO A 177 37.52 -41.62 18.09
CA PRO A 177 37.14 -42.89 17.48
C PRO A 177 36.36 -43.77 18.48
N PRO A 178 35.41 -44.59 18.00
CA PRO A 178 34.62 -45.45 18.87
C PRO A 178 35.51 -46.46 19.63
N PRO A 179 35.14 -46.81 20.88
CA PRO A 179 35.91 -47.74 21.68
C PRO A 179 35.96 -49.12 21.00
N ARG A 180 37.15 -49.72 20.95
CA ARG A 180 37.34 -51.06 20.39
C ARG A 180 36.76 -52.08 21.37
N LEU A 181 35.73 -52.80 20.95
CA LEU A 181 35.24 -53.98 21.65
C LEU A 181 36.27 -55.10 21.46
N VAL A 182 37.04 -55.38 22.49
CA VAL A 182 37.86 -56.59 22.58
C VAL A 182 36.92 -57.68 23.06
N VAL A 183 36.49 -58.55 22.15
CA VAL A 183 35.74 -59.75 22.49
C VAL A 183 36.77 -60.87 22.66
N ASP A 184 37.20 -61.10 23.89
CA ASP A 184 37.96 -62.30 24.24
C ASP A 184 36.98 -63.49 24.28
N ASN A 185 36.99 -64.30 23.23
CA ASN A 185 36.35 -65.62 23.24
C ASN A 185 37.39 -66.64 23.72
N HIS A 186 37.21 -67.14 24.94
CA HIS A 186 37.94 -68.28 25.51
C HIS A 186 37.48 -69.61 24.89
#